data_AF-A0A7K4TDE4-F1
#
_entry.id   AF-A0A7K4TDE4-F1
#
_cell.length_a   1.000
_cell.length_b   1.000
_cell.length_c   1.000
_cell.angle_alpha   90.00
_cell.angle_beta   90.00
_cell.angle_gamma   90.00
#
_symmetry.space_group_name_H-M   'P 1'
#
loop_
_entity.id
_entity.type
_entity.pdbx_description
1 polymer ?
#
loop_
_entity_poly.entity_id
_entity_poly.type
_entity_poly.pdbx_seq_one_letter_code
_entity_poly.pdbx_strand_id
1 'polypeptide(L)'
;LAGRFLRLEREQNALLRALPPFGEPVSHVYHPLDYAWEPHCDFVRRYCRTPKRVLFLGMNPGPFGMAQTGVPFGEAWHVREWLRVVGGVKKPPLEHPKRPVLGLSCQRAEVS
;
A
#
# COMPACT_ATOMS: atom_id res chain seq x y z
N LEU A 1 -2.06 -11.72 15.98
CA LEU A 1 -2.40 -11.91 14.56
C LEU A 1 -1.75 -10.86 13.66
N ALA A 2 -2.07 -9.57 13.82
CA ALA A 2 -1.45 -8.46 13.07
C ALA A 2 0.08 -8.54 12.95
N GLY A 3 0.81 -8.78 14.06
CA GLY A 3 2.28 -8.88 14.01
C GLY A 3 2.82 -10.07 13.19
N ARG A 4 2.05 -11.16 13.05
CA ARG A 4 2.40 -12.29 12.17
C ARG A 4 2.12 -11.93 10.71
N PHE A 5 0.99 -11.29 10.44
CA PHE A 5 0.60 -10.84 9.10
C PHE A 5 1.63 -9.84 8.54
N LEU A 6 1.96 -8.80 9.30
CA LEU A 6 2.98 -7.80 8.92
C LEU A 6 4.37 -8.43 8.71
N ARG A 7 4.70 -9.50 9.45
CA ARG A 7 5.97 -10.21 9.26
C ARG A 7 5.99 -10.95 7.93
N LEU A 8 4.90 -11.66 7.60
CA LEU A 8 4.75 -12.34 6.31
C LEU A 8 4.84 -11.34 5.14
N GLU A 9 4.23 -10.16 5.27
CA GLU A 9 4.34 -9.12 4.25
C GLU A 9 5.77 -8.60 4.10
N ARG A 10 6.52 -8.40 5.20
CA ARG A 10 7.94 -8.02 5.11
C ARG A 10 8.81 -9.09 4.47
N GLU A 11 8.56 -10.36 4.80
CA GLU A 11 9.24 -11.51 4.20
C GLU A 11 8.96 -11.56 2.69
N GLN A 12 7.70 -11.45 2.28
CA GLN A 12 7.31 -11.36 0.86
C GLN A 12 7.98 -10.17 0.17
N ASN A 13 7.97 -8.98 0.78
CA ASN A 13 8.59 -7.79 0.21
C ASN A 13 10.11 -7.94 0.05
N ALA A 14 10.77 -8.67 0.96
CA ALA A 14 12.19 -9.00 0.81
C ALA A 14 12.43 -9.89 -0.42
N LEU A 15 11.56 -10.88 -0.66
CA LEU A 15 11.64 -11.75 -1.84
C LEU A 15 11.38 -10.97 -3.14
N LEU A 16 10.37 -10.09 -3.16
CA LEU A 16 10.06 -9.26 -4.32
C LEU A 16 11.22 -8.31 -4.69
N ARG A 17 11.91 -7.76 -3.69
CA ARG A 17 13.10 -6.93 -3.91
C ARG A 17 14.31 -7.70 -4.43
N ALA A 18 14.36 -9.00 -4.19
CA ALA A 18 15.43 -9.87 -4.68
C ALA A 18 15.19 -10.33 -6.13
N LEU A 19 14.04 -10.01 -6.73
CA LEU A 19 13.81 -10.27 -8.15
C LEU A 19 14.83 -9.52 -9.01
N PRO A 20 15.24 -10.11 -10.15
CA PRO A 20 16.07 -9.40 -11.11
C PRO A 20 15.34 -8.15 -11.61
N PRO A 21 16.06 -7.13 -12.10
CA PRO A 21 15.44 -5.94 -12.69
C PRO A 21 14.42 -6.33 -13.76
N PHE A 22 13.25 -5.69 -13.72
CA PHE A 22 12.24 -5.89 -14.74
C PHE A 22 12.74 -5.30 -16.06
N GLY A 23 12.66 -6.10 -17.13
CA GLY A 23 12.95 -5.64 -18.49
C GLY A 23 11.79 -4.84 -19.09
N GLU A 24 11.99 -4.36 -20.32
CA GLU A 24 10.93 -3.73 -21.11
C GLU A 24 9.64 -4.57 -21.15
N PRO A 25 8.44 -3.96 -21.08
CA PRO A 25 8.17 -2.52 -21.10
C PRO A 25 8.12 -1.84 -19.71
N VAL A 26 8.65 -2.49 -18.66
CA VAL A 26 8.55 -1.97 -17.29
C VAL A 26 9.61 -0.88 -17.06
N SER A 27 9.14 0.37 -16.93
CA SER A 27 10.02 1.51 -16.65
C SER A 27 10.05 1.94 -15.18
N HIS A 28 9.00 1.63 -14.42
CA HIS A 28 8.85 2.07 -13.02
C HIS A 28 8.19 0.97 -12.20
N VAL A 29 8.70 0.76 -10.98
CA VAL A 29 8.15 -0.21 -10.03
C VAL A 29 7.97 0.47 -8.69
N TYR A 30 6.74 0.46 -8.19
CA TYR A 30 6.38 1.07 -6.92
C TYR A 30 6.03 -0.04 -5.94
N HIS A 31 6.62 0.01 -4.74
CA HIS A 31 6.30 -0.89 -3.63
C HIS A 31 5.68 -0.08 -2.48
N PRO A 32 4.33 0.06 -2.42
CA PRO A 32 3.67 0.87 -1.39
C PRO A 32 3.95 0.37 0.03
N LEU A 33 4.21 -0.92 0.20
CA LEU A 33 4.58 -1.48 1.49
C LEU A 33 5.99 -1.08 1.97
N ASP A 34 6.75 -0.33 1.16
CA ASP A 34 8.00 0.31 1.59
C ASP A 34 7.79 1.77 1.98
N TYR A 35 7.20 2.57 1.08
CA TYR A 35 7.08 4.01 1.30
C TYR A 35 5.82 4.43 2.06
N ALA A 36 4.76 3.61 2.07
CA ALA A 36 3.51 3.82 2.83
C ALA A 36 3.36 2.78 3.96
N TRP A 37 4.48 2.29 4.49
CA TRP A 37 4.48 1.23 5.52
C TRP A 37 3.81 1.65 6.82
N GLU A 38 3.94 2.91 7.23
CA GLU A 38 3.33 3.41 8.46
C GLU A 38 1.79 3.33 8.46
N PRO A 39 1.08 3.92 7.47
CA PRO A 39 -0.37 3.79 7.40
C PRO A 39 -0.82 2.34 7.16
N HIS A 40 -0.07 1.56 6.37
CA HIS A 40 -0.36 0.14 6.21
C HIS A 40 -0.29 -0.63 7.54
N CYS A 41 0.76 -0.39 8.35
CA CYS A 41 0.89 -0.96 9.68
C CYS A 41 -0.25 -0.56 10.62
N ASP A 42 -0.67 0.71 10.59
CA ASP A 42 -1.81 1.18 11.40
C ASP A 42 -3.09 0.46 10.99
N PHE A 43 -3.38 0.37 9.69
CA PHE A 43 -4.52 -0.40 9.16
C PHE A 43 -4.53 -1.86 9.63
N VAL A 44 -3.42 -2.58 9.44
CA VAL A 44 -3.35 -4.00 9.84
C VAL A 44 -3.48 -4.16 11.35
N ARG A 45 -2.82 -3.33 12.16
CA ARG A 45 -2.93 -3.41 13.63
C ARG A 45 -4.34 -3.10 14.12
N ARG A 46 -5.02 -2.14 13.48
CA ARG A 46 -6.39 -1.73 13.80
C ARG A 46 -7.40 -2.82 13.48
N TYR A 47 -7.32 -3.45 12.31
CA TYR A 47 -8.38 -4.33 11.80
C TYR A 47 -8.07 -5.84 11.85
N CYS A 48 -6.79 -6.24 11.92
CA CYS A 48 -6.35 -7.64 11.99
C CYS A 48 -6.13 -8.12 13.45
N ARG A 49 -7.10 -7.82 14.32
CA ARG A 49 -7.05 -8.17 15.76
C ARG A 49 -7.51 -9.60 16.07
N THR A 50 -8.35 -10.17 15.21
CA THR A 50 -8.97 -11.49 15.37
C THR A 50 -8.92 -12.28 14.07
N PRO A 51 -8.95 -13.63 14.12
CA PRO A 51 -9.05 -14.46 12.93
C PRO A 51 -10.25 -14.07 12.06
N LYS A 52 -10.11 -14.17 10.74
CA LYS A 52 -11.16 -13.85 9.76
C LYS A 52 -11.60 -15.13 9.04
N ARG A 53 -12.90 -15.28 8.84
CA ARG A 53 -13.47 -16.39 8.04
C ARG A 53 -13.47 -16.09 6.54
N VAL A 54 -13.42 -14.80 6.19
CA VAL A 54 -13.48 -14.28 4.83
C VAL A 54 -12.27 -13.38 4.61
N LEU A 55 -11.63 -13.53 3.46
CA LEU A 55 -10.56 -12.67 2.96
C LEU A 55 -10.98 -12.14 1.60
N PHE A 56 -11.11 -10.82 1.49
CA PHE A 56 -11.22 -10.15 0.19
C PHE A 56 -9.82 -9.96 -0.38
N LEU A 57 -9.62 -10.36 -1.63
CA LEU A 57 -8.31 -10.34 -2.28
C LEU A 57 -8.42 -9.62 -3.63
N GLY A 58 -7.77 -8.46 -3.73
CA GLY A 58 -7.55 -7.76 -5.00
C GLY A 58 -6.33 -8.29 -5.75
N MET A 59 -6.06 -7.75 -6.93
CA MET A 59 -4.91 -8.15 -7.75
C MET A 59 -3.63 -7.43 -7.31
N ASN A 60 -3.61 -6.10 -7.35
CA ASN A 60 -2.46 -5.27 -7.03
C ASN A 60 -2.90 -3.80 -6.77
N PRO A 61 -2.03 -2.94 -6.21
CA PRO A 61 -2.35 -1.53 -5.95
C PRO A 61 -2.77 -0.74 -7.20
N GLY A 62 -3.88 -0.01 -7.10
CA GLY A 62 -4.21 1.07 -8.01
C GLY A 62 -3.43 2.36 -7.72
N PRO A 63 -3.27 3.26 -8.72
CA PRO A 63 -2.39 4.43 -8.61
C PRO A 63 -2.93 5.55 -7.71
N PHE A 64 -4.22 5.56 -7.36
CA PHE A 64 -4.85 6.61 -6.52
C PHE A 64 -5.39 6.08 -5.20
N GLY A 65 -5.38 4.76 -5.00
CA GLY A 65 -5.76 4.06 -3.79
C GLY A 65 -4.52 3.59 -3.03
N MET A 66 -4.26 2.27 -3.04
CA MET A 66 -3.19 1.67 -2.22
C MET A 66 -1.79 2.21 -2.53
N ALA A 67 -1.50 2.63 -3.77
CA ALA A 67 -0.22 3.28 -4.09
C ALA A 67 -0.05 4.66 -3.43
N GLN A 68 -1.12 5.27 -2.94
CA GLN A 68 -1.08 6.53 -2.20
C GLN A 68 -1.10 6.28 -0.70
N THR A 69 -1.87 5.29 -0.25
CA THR A 69 -2.26 5.17 1.16
C THR A 69 -1.65 3.98 1.90
N GLY A 70 -1.13 2.99 1.17
CA GLY A 70 -0.71 1.71 1.74
C GLY A 70 -1.87 0.77 2.15
N VAL A 71 -3.13 1.19 1.98
CA VAL A 71 -4.30 0.40 2.35
C VAL A 71 -4.92 -0.25 1.11
N PRO A 72 -5.25 -1.57 1.12
CA PRO A 72 -5.93 -2.22 0.00
C PRO A 72 -7.26 -1.53 -0.33
N PHE A 73 -7.53 -1.28 -1.62
CA PHE A 73 -8.68 -0.47 -2.07
C PHE A 73 -8.78 0.90 -1.37
N GLY A 74 -7.63 1.44 -0.96
CA GLY A 74 -7.57 2.56 -0.02
C GLY A 74 -7.63 3.92 -0.70
N GLU A 75 -8.80 4.34 -1.18
CA GLU A 75 -9.04 5.73 -1.56
C GLU A 75 -8.78 6.67 -0.36
N ALA A 76 -8.09 7.79 -0.60
CA ALA A 76 -7.50 8.61 0.47
C ALA A 76 -8.52 9.19 1.45
N TRP A 77 -9.69 9.63 0.98
CA TRP A 77 -10.74 10.14 1.85
C TRP A 77 -11.29 9.04 2.75
N HIS A 78 -11.64 7.86 2.21
CA HIS A 78 -12.14 6.75 3.02
C HIS A 78 -11.10 6.24 4.02
N VAL A 79 -9.82 6.19 3.62
CA VAL A 79 -8.73 5.79 4.52
C VAL A 79 -8.61 6.76 5.71
N ARG A 80 -8.66 8.07 5.46
CA ARG A 80 -8.50 9.08 6.51
C ARG A 80 -9.76 9.29 7.34
N GLU A 81 -10.91 9.41 6.70
CA GLU A 81 -12.15 9.82 7.35
C GLU A 81 -13.00 8.66 7.88
N TRP A 82 -12.97 7.51 7.21
CA TRP A 82 -13.77 6.35 7.62
C TRP A 82 -12.93 5.31 8.37
N LEU A 83 -11.83 4.84 7.77
CA LEU A 83 -10.92 3.88 8.41
C LEU A 83 -10.07 4.50 9.52
N ARG A 84 -9.97 5.85 9.55
CA ARG A 84 -9.19 6.61 10.55
C ARG A 84 -7.75 6.11 10.64
N VAL A 85 -7.17 5.74 9.50
CA VAL A 85 -5.78 5.29 9.39
C VAL A 85 -4.87 6.49 9.28
N VAL A 86 -3.76 6.44 10.02
CA VAL A 86 -2.77 7.52 10.08
C VAL A 86 -1.35 6.99 9.84
N GLY A 87 -0.47 7.86 9.37
CA GLY A 87 0.95 7.55 9.19
C GLY A 87 1.59 8.38 8.08
N GLY A 88 2.92 8.45 8.08
CA GLY A 88 3.68 9.11 7.04
C GLY A 88 3.75 8.28 5.75
N VAL A 89 3.60 8.94 4.61
CA VAL A 89 3.85 8.35 3.29
C VAL A 89 5.06 9.02 2.66
N LYS A 90 6.09 8.21 2.39
CA LYS A 90 7.33 8.62 1.70
C LYS A 90 7.14 8.50 0.18
N LYS A 91 8.18 8.85 -0.57
CA LYS A 91 8.24 8.66 -2.02
C LYS A 91 8.91 7.33 -2.39
N PRO A 92 8.53 6.69 -3.52
CA PRO A 92 9.35 5.63 -4.09
C PRO A 92 10.65 6.22 -4.65
N PRO A 93 11.71 5.40 -4.84
CA PRO A 93 13.02 5.90 -5.29
C PRO A 93 13.01 6.61 -6.66
N LEU A 94 12.12 6.18 -7.56
CA LEU A 94 11.95 6.76 -8.89
C LEU A 94 10.46 6.97 -9.16
N GLU A 95 10.02 8.23 -9.21
CA GLU A 95 8.65 8.60 -9.53
C GLU A 95 8.49 8.97 -11.00
N HIS A 96 7.51 8.37 -11.67
CA HIS A 96 7.06 8.86 -12.96
C HIS A 96 6.26 10.17 -12.76
N PRO A 97 6.54 11.26 -13.51
CA PRO A 97 5.88 12.56 -13.31
C PRO A 97 4.35 12.54 -13.39
N LYS A 98 3.77 11.65 -14.21
CA LYS A 98 2.30 11.46 -14.33
C LYS A 98 1.69 10.53 -13.26
N ARG A 99 2.49 9.98 -12.35
CA ARG A 99 2.07 9.08 -11.26
C ARG A 99 2.79 9.45 -9.95
N PRO A 100 2.62 10.69 -9.45
CA PRO A 100 3.21 11.08 -8.18
C PRO A 100 2.48 10.39 -7.01
N VAL A 101 3.22 10.07 -5.96
CA VAL A 101 2.71 9.66 -4.65
C VAL A 101 2.53 10.92 -3.80
N LEU A 102 1.28 11.29 -3.55
CA LEU A 102 0.86 12.42 -2.73
C LEU A 102 0.42 12.00 -1.32
N GLY A 103 0.40 10.70 -1.05
CA GLY A 103 0.06 10.15 0.27
C GLY A 103 -1.43 10.26 0.59
N LEU A 104 -1.74 10.35 1.88
CA LEU A 104 -3.11 10.57 2.39
C LEU A 104 -3.73 11.92 1.97
N SER A 105 -2.95 12.80 1.36
CA SER A 105 -3.41 14.09 0.81
C SER A 105 -3.77 14.00 -0.68
N CYS A 106 -3.70 12.82 -1.30
CA CYS A 106 -4.14 12.63 -2.68
C CYS A 106 -5.61 13.06 -2.84
N GLN A 107 -5.88 13.98 -3.78
CA GLN A 107 -7.23 14.47 -4.07
C GLN A 107 -7.95 13.69 -5.17
N ARG A 108 -7.24 12.77 -5.84
CA ARG A 108 -7.82 11.93 -6.88
C ARG A 108 -8.51 10.75 -6.23
N ALA A 109 -9.79 10.57 -6.53
CA ALA A 109 -10.52 9.39 -6.12
C ALA A 109 -10.13 8.17 -6.97
N GLU A 110 -9.98 7.02 -6.32
CA GLU A 110 -9.99 5.73 -6.98
C GLU A 110 -11.45 5.22 -7.00
N VAL A 111 -11.95 4.85 -8.18
CA VAL A 111 -13.37 4.45 -8.38
C VAL A 111 -13.61 2.97 -8.05
N SER A 112 -12.54 2.16 -8.12
CA SER A 112 -12.55 0.71 -7.93
C SER A 112 -12.92 0.26 -6.52
#